data_AF-A0AAD7F2J8-F1
#
_entry.id   AF-A0AAD7F2J8-F1
#
_cell.length_a   1.000
_cell.length_b   1.000
_cell.length_c   1.000
_cell.angle_alpha   90.00
_cell.angle_beta   90.00
_cell.angle_gamma   90.00
#
_symmetry.space_group_name_H-M   'P 1'
#
loop_
_entity.id
_entity.type
_entity.pdbx_description
1 polymer ?
#
loop_
_entity_poly.entity_id
_entity_poly.type
_entity_poly.pdbx_seq_one_letter_code
_entity_poly.pdbx_strand_id
1 'polypeptide(L)'
;MKPFSLLLLVVSPLFIVVNAWPNIRDAPSTTVDIQDGQTGTLMVLPPRQTDTGTKRVPDSDHPFVAPGPNDMRGPAMNTLANHGYISRNGITSFEEIIRGTGEAFNIDPLMASGMAALNLLTRGNPFVDKISIGGVSPLIPPLPGQIDGPETQGITKHGRVEGDASMTRSDVHIGDNRNFNQTLWDMDLEQLAKFGDDGPDGPATVFNLQTLIELKRQNLESDQVLDPEFAIPIRRLNAVFGTTKQATKRIISSFFMNQTFPENWFRAAAPVLGSSIPGEIAAALPQWVPGHNDANGVFVADPQPPAPFNISSGCANYWDTLVNAVPGTLADVTGIFKQNVDMLNGILFNASGCSEPIAPAGPTNI
;
A
#
# COMPACT_ATOMS: atom_id res chain seq x y z
N MET A 1 -26.54 11.05 12.29
CA MET A 1 -25.14 11.21 11.89
C MET A 1 -24.86 10.19 10.81
N LYS A 2 -24.42 10.61 9.61
CA LYS A 2 -24.00 9.65 8.58
C LYS A 2 -22.71 8.98 9.08
N PRO A 3 -22.54 7.65 8.93
CA PRO A 3 -21.29 6.99 9.29
C PRO A 3 -20.18 7.58 8.41
N PHE A 4 -19.21 8.24 9.04
CA PHE A 4 -17.98 8.69 8.38
C PHE A 4 -17.03 7.51 8.32
N SER A 5 -16.60 7.13 7.12
CA SER A 5 -15.58 6.11 6.92
C SER A 5 -14.49 6.70 6.05
N LEU A 6 -13.37 7.00 6.69
CA LEU A 6 -12.11 7.35 6.06
C LEU A 6 -11.29 6.06 5.90
N LEU A 7 -10.99 5.70 4.65
CA LEU A 7 -9.97 4.69 4.40
C LEU A 7 -8.61 5.38 4.32
N LEU A 8 -7.69 5.00 5.19
CA LEU A 8 -6.31 5.46 5.18
C LEU A 8 -5.38 4.30 4.84
N LEU A 9 -5.19 4.11 3.54
CA LEU A 9 -4.15 3.26 2.98
C LEU A 9 -3.46 4.07 1.87
N VAL A 10 -2.18 3.79 1.63
CA VAL A 10 -1.52 4.15 0.38
C VAL A 10 -2.20 3.34 -0.71
N VAL A 11 -3.24 3.90 -1.32
CA VAL A 11 -3.97 3.24 -2.41
C VAL A 11 -3.29 3.63 -3.71
N SER A 12 -2.52 2.70 -4.29
CA SER A 12 -2.17 2.77 -5.71
C SER A 12 -3.46 2.56 -6.53
N PRO A 13 -3.73 3.31 -7.60
CA PRO A 13 -4.99 3.30 -8.34
C PRO A 13 -5.11 2.06 -9.25
N LEU A 14 -4.50 0.93 -8.87
CA LEU A 14 -4.49 -0.30 -9.65
C LEU A 14 -5.88 -0.85 -9.97
N PHE A 15 -6.96 -0.25 -9.46
CA PHE A 15 -8.26 -0.89 -9.29
C PHE A 15 -9.40 0.00 -9.83
N ILE A 16 -9.36 0.35 -11.12
CA ILE A 16 -10.46 1.11 -11.76
C ILE A 16 -11.39 0.18 -12.55
N VAL A 17 -10.95 -1.02 -12.95
CA VAL A 17 -11.79 -1.95 -13.73
C VAL A 17 -11.50 -3.38 -13.27
N VAL A 18 -12.50 -4.12 -12.79
CA VAL A 18 -12.38 -5.57 -12.66
C VAL A 18 -13.61 -6.26 -13.21
N ASN A 19 -13.42 -7.05 -14.27
CA ASN A 19 -14.49 -7.72 -14.99
C ASN A 19 -14.71 -9.18 -14.57
N ALA A 20 -13.81 -9.79 -13.78
CA ALA A 20 -14.01 -11.11 -13.20
C ALA A 20 -12.98 -11.38 -12.10
N TRP A 21 -13.36 -12.18 -11.09
CA TRP A 21 -12.35 -12.78 -10.24
C TRP A 21 -11.58 -13.85 -11.07
N PRO A 22 -10.24 -13.94 -10.97
CA PRO A 22 -9.47 -15.02 -11.60
C PRO A 22 -9.98 -16.41 -11.18
N ASN A 23 -9.56 -17.47 -11.87
CA ASN A 23 -9.76 -18.86 -11.42
C ASN A 23 -9.14 -19.04 -10.01
N ILE A 24 -9.99 -18.87 -8.99
CA ILE A 24 -9.63 -18.91 -7.57
C ILE A 24 -9.39 -20.35 -7.14
N ARG A 25 -8.41 -20.54 -6.28
CA ARG A 25 -8.21 -21.82 -5.59
C ARG A 25 -8.98 -21.79 -4.29
N ASP A 26 -10.05 -22.57 -4.22
CA ASP A 26 -10.97 -22.60 -3.07
C ASP A 26 -10.52 -23.57 -1.96
N ALA A 27 -9.39 -24.27 -2.12
CA ALA A 27 -8.93 -25.27 -1.17
C ALA A 27 -7.41 -25.20 -0.91
N PRO A 28 -6.96 -25.39 0.35
CA PRO A 28 -5.55 -25.55 0.68
C PRO A 28 -4.91 -26.72 -0.10
N SER A 29 -3.63 -26.61 -0.44
CA SER A 29 -2.90 -27.74 -1.02
C SER A 29 -2.55 -28.75 0.07
N THR A 30 -2.70 -30.04 -0.22
CA THR A 30 -2.08 -31.12 0.58
C THR A 30 -0.64 -31.40 0.15
N THR A 31 -0.12 -30.68 -0.85
CA THR A 31 1.24 -30.84 -1.36
C THR A 31 2.24 -30.20 -0.40
N VAL A 32 3.22 -30.97 0.04
CA VAL A 32 4.38 -30.44 0.77
C VAL A 32 5.46 -30.10 -0.25
N ASP A 33 5.78 -28.81 -0.39
CA ASP A 33 6.88 -28.31 -1.21
C ASP A 33 7.96 -27.74 -0.29
N ILE A 34 9.19 -28.23 -0.41
CA ILE A 34 10.32 -27.82 0.43
C ILE A 34 11.43 -27.29 -0.47
N GLN A 35 11.83 -26.04 -0.26
CA GLN A 35 12.92 -25.39 -0.97
C GLN A 35 13.78 -24.64 0.07
N ASP A 36 15.10 -24.86 0.03
CA ASP A 36 16.06 -24.28 0.98
C ASP A 36 15.67 -24.43 2.46
N GLY A 37 15.13 -25.60 2.81
CA GLY A 37 14.68 -25.92 4.17
C GLY A 37 13.40 -25.20 4.62
N GLN A 38 12.77 -24.42 3.74
CA GLN A 38 11.50 -23.76 3.99
C GLN A 38 10.35 -24.64 3.47
N THR A 39 9.23 -24.66 4.19
CA THR A 39 8.00 -25.32 3.72
C THR A 39 7.11 -24.29 3.04
N GLY A 40 6.80 -24.53 1.76
CA GLY A 40 5.92 -23.68 0.98
C GLY A 40 4.50 -23.70 1.51
N THR A 41 3.86 -22.53 1.57
CA THR A 41 2.45 -22.37 1.95
C THR A 41 1.68 -21.95 0.71
N LEU A 42 0.75 -22.78 0.25
CA LEU A 42 -0.09 -22.38 -0.88
C LEU A 42 -1.02 -21.25 -0.44
N MET A 43 -0.92 -20.11 -1.13
CA MET A 43 -1.84 -18.99 -0.93
C MET A 43 -3.22 -19.32 -1.50
N VAL A 44 -4.26 -18.98 -0.74
CA VAL A 44 -5.65 -19.09 -1.14
C VAL A 44 -6.37 -17.78 -0.85
N LEU A 45 -7.35 -17.44 -1.68
CA LEU A 45 -8.20 -16.29 -1.38
C LEU A 45 -9.12 -16.64 -0.21
N PRO A 46 -9.20 -15.80 0.84
CA PRO A 46 -10.17 -16.04 1.89
C PRO A 46 -11.60 -15.97 1.32
N PRO A 47 -12.55 -16.68 1.94
CA PRO A 47 -13.96 -16.51 1.63
C PRO A 47 -14.38 -15.04 1.74
N ARG A 48 -15.28 -14.61 0.84
CA ARG A 48 -15.81 -13.24 0.90
C ARG A 48 -16.54 -13.01 2.23
N GLN A 49 -16.30 -11.86 2.83
CA GLN A 49 -17.00 -11.43 4.03
C GLN A 49 -18.50 -11.33 3.75
N THR A 50 -19.32 -11.96 4.60
CA THR A 50 -20.78 -11.99 4.44
C THR A 50 -21.46 -10.83 5.15
N ASP A 51 -20.91 -10.38 6.28
CA ASP A 51 -21.34 -9.16 6.96
C ASP A 51 -20.56 -7.97 6.43
N THR A 52 -21.16 -7.18 5.54
CA THR A 52 -20.57 -5.94 4.98
C THR A 52 -21.24 -4.69 5.53
N GLY A 53 -22.04 -4.82 6.60
CA GLY A 53 -22.73 -3.68 7.21
C GLY A 53 -21.79 -2.78 8.02
N THR A 54 -22.28 -1.58 8.32
CA THR A 54 -21.65 -0.70 9.31
C THR A 54 -21.59 -1.39 10.67
N LYS A 55 -20.40 -1.45 11.25
CA LYS A 55 -20.20 -1.89 12.65
C LYS A 55 -19.14 -1.04 13.33
N ARG A 56 -19.19 -1.00 14.66
CA ARG A 56 -18.21 -0.30 15.48
C ARG A 56 -16.86 -1.01 15.36
N VAL A 57 -15.80 -0.24 15.16
CA VAL A 57 -14.42 -0.73 15.08
C VAL A 57 -13.54 0.21 15.91
N PRO A 58 -12.65 -0.29 16.77
CA PRO A 58 -12.54 -1.67 17.19
C PRO A 58 -13.74 -2.14 18.03
N ASP A 59 -13.98 -3.43 18.01
CA ASP A 59 -14.85 -4.12 18.97
C ASP A 59 -14.04 -4.62 20.18
N SER A 60 -14.67 -5.37 21.09
CA SER A 60 -14.03 -5.90 22.30
C SER A 60 -12.92 -6.90 22.03
N ASP A 61 -12.92 -7.56 20.87
CA ASP A 61 -11.93 -8.57 20.49
C ASP A 61 -10.69 -7.93 19.86
N HIS A 62 -10.77 -6.65 19.50
CA HIS A 62 -9.71 -5.87 18.86
C HIS A 62 -9.21 -4.68 19.71
N PRO A 63 -8.91 -4.85 21.01
CA PRO A 63 -8.42 -3.75 21.83
C PRO A 63 -7.07 -3.25 21.31
N PHE A 64 -6.82 -1.96 21.52
CA PHE A 64 -5.50 -1.39 21.26
C PHE A 64 -4.47 -2.03 22.20
N VAL A 65 -3.36 -2.46 21.62
CA VAL A 65 -2.15 -2.84 22.34
C VAL A 65 -0.98 -2.15 21.65
N ALA A 66 -0.22 -1.37 22.41
CA ALA A 66 0.98 -0.72 21.89
C ALA A 66 1.98 -1.78 21.39
N PRO A 67 2.68 -1.54 20.27
CA PRO A 67 3.66 -2.49 19.75
C PRO A 67 4.81 -2.66 20.75
N GLY A 68 5.23 -3.91 20.92
CA GLY A 68 6.46 -4.25 21.65
C GLY A 68 7.73 -3.90 20.85
N PRO A 69 8.91 -4.03 21.47
CA PRO A 69 10.18 -3.64 20.84
C PRO A 69 10.54 -4.47 19.60
N ASN A 70 9.97 -5.67 19.44
CA ASN A 70 10.22 -6.56 18.30
C ASN A 70 9.06 -6.59 17.31
N ASP A 71 8.01 -5.78 17.53
CA ASP A 71 6.85 -5.75 16.65
C ASP A 71 7.12 -4.80 15.47
N MET A 72 6.92 -5.31 14.26
CA MET A 72 7.19 -4.56 13.04
C MET A 72 6.07 -3.57 12.76
N ARG A 73 6.45 -2.32 12.52
CA ARG A 73 5.58 -1.21 12.12
C ARG A 73 6.29 -0.44 11.03
N GLY A 74 5.55 0.18 10.12
CA GLY A 74 6.13 0.86 8.98
C GLY A 74 5.30 2.04 8.51
N PRO A 75 5.35 2.38 7.22
CA PRO A 75 4.58 3.49 6.67
C PRO A 75 3.08 3.19 6.55
N ALA A 76 2.64 1.94 6.74
CA ALA A 76 1.24 1.52 6.58
C ALA A 76 0.83 0.38 7.53
N MET A 77 -0.48 0.11 7.61
CA MET A 77 -1.12 -1.02 8.34
C MET A 77 -0.90 -1.08 9.87
N ASN A 78 -0.18 -0.13 10.45
CA ASN A 78 0.12 -0.10 11.87
C ASN A 78 -1.10 -0.22 12.79
N THR A 79 -2.18 0.52 12.49
CA THR A 79 -3.43 0.48 13.27
C THR A 79 -4.06 -0.90 13.25
N LEU A 80 -4.01 -1.63 12.12
CA LEU A 80 -4.55 -3.00 12.04
C LEU A 80 -3.78 -3.92 12.98
N ALA A 81 -2.45 -3.86 12.97
CA ALA A 81 -1.62 -4.69 13.86
C ALA A 81 -1.77 -4.29 15.33
N ASN A 82 -1.84 -2.99 15.65
CA ASN A 82 -2.05 -2.50 17.02
C ASN A 82 -3.43 -2.89 17.60
N HIS A 83 -4.40 -3.20 16.75
CA HIS A 83 -5.72 -3.67 17.16
C HIS A 83 -5.94 -5.17 16.94
N GLY A 84 -4.95 -5.90 16.38
CA GLY A 84 -5.04 -7.35 16.17
C GLY A 84 -5.92 -7.78 14.99
N TYR A 85 -6.23 -6.88 14.06
CA TYR A 85 -6.90 -7.22 12.79
C TYR A 85 -5.96 -7.97 11.83
N ILE A 86 -4.65 -7.74 11.99
CA ILE A 86 -3.57 -8.57 11.47
C ILE A 86 -2.64 -8.92 12.63
N SER A 87 -1.76 -9.91 12.45
CA SER A 87 -0.76 -10.31 13.46
C SER A 87 -0.06 -9.10 14.11
N ARG A 88 -0.14 -9.04 15.45
CA ARG A 88 0.32 -7.88 16.25
C ARG A 88 1.83 -7.63 16.13
N ASN A 89 2.61 -8.67 15.86
CA ASN A 89 4.05 -8.57 15.59
C ASN A 89 4.38 -7.92 14.24
N GLY A 90 3.38 -7.58 13.43
CA GLY A 90 3.57 -6.94 12.12
C GLY A 90 4.07 -7.88 11.02
N ILE A 91 4.05 -9.19 11.24
CA ILE A 91 4.37 -10.22 10.24
C ILE A 91 3.07 -10.89 9.82
N THR A 92 2.56 -10.53 8.65
CA THR A 92 1.21 -10.89 8.18
C THR A 92 1.27 -11.78 6.94
N SER A 93 0.15 -12.44 6.60
CA SER A 93 -0.05 -13.16 5.34
C SER A 93 -0.96 -12.43 4.35
N PHE A 94 -1.05 -12.96 3.12
CA PHE A 94 -2.04 -12.57 2.11
C PHE A 94 -3.47 -12.60 2.69
N GLU A 95 -3.84 -13.70 3.34
CA GLU A 95 -5.17 -13.88 3.92
C GLU A 95 -5.47 -12.87 5.04
N GLU A 96 -4.50 -12.67 5.95
CA GLU A 96 -4.65 -11.73 7.07
C GLU A 96 -4.84 -10.30 6.57
N ILE A 97 -4.12 -9.87 5.52
CA ILE A 97 -4.31 -8.53 4.94
C ILE A 97 -5.75 -8.37 4.44
N ILE A 98 -6.28 -9.35 3.71
CA ILE A 98 -7.63 -9.27 3.14
C ILE A 98 -8.69 -9.27 4.24
N ARG A 99 -8.60 -10.20 5.19
CA ARG A 99 -9.56 -10.29 6.30
C ARG A 99 -9.47 -9.09 7.22
N GLY A 100 -8.26 -8.69 7.61
CA GLY A 100 -8.04 -7.58 8.53
C GLY A 100 -8.53 -6.24 7.97
N THR A 101 -8.25 -5.95 6.70
CA THR A 101 -8.73 -4.72 6.05
C THR A 101 -10.24 -4.75 5.77
N GLY A 102 -10.80 -5.91 5.38
CA GLY A 102 -12.24 -6.10 5.25
C GLY A 102 -12.98 -5.90 6.58
N GLU A 103 -12.46 -6.47 7.66
CA GLU A 103 -13.11 -6.39 8.97
C GLU A 103 -13.04 -4.98 9.57
N ALA A 104 -11.87 -4.33 9.48
CA ALA A 104 -11.63 -3.02 10.09
C ALA A 104 -12.19 -1.84 9.29
N PHE A 105 -12.12 -1.91 7.96
CA PHE A 105 -12.41 -0.77 7.08
C PHE A 105 -13.49 -1.07 6.04
N ASN A 106 -13.93 -2.32 5.92
CA ASN A 106 -14.80 -2.79 4.85
C ASN A 106 -14.16 -2.60 3.47
N ILE A 107 -12.87 -2.91 3.35
CA ILE A 107 -12.22 -2.93 2.04
C ILE A 107 -12.78 -4.07 1.21
N ASP A 108 -13.09 -3.77 -0.05
CA ASP A 108 -13.52 -4.81 -0.97
C ASP A 108 -12.40 -5.87 -1.11
N PRO A 109 -12.72 -7.17 -1.00
CA PRO A 109 -11.71 -8.22 -1.02
C PRO A 109 -10.80 -8.17 -2.25
N LEU A 110 -11.28 -7.67 -3.38
CA LEU A 110 -10.50 -7.56 -4.61
C LEU A 110 -9.44 -6.45 -4.53
N MET A 111 -9.83 -5.29 -3.97
CA MET A 111 -8.90 -4.20 -3.67
C MET A 111 -7.85 -4.67 -2.64
N ALA A 112 -8.29 -5.32 -1.55
CA ALA A 112 -7.36 -5.84 -0.55
C ALA A 112 -6.42 -6.90 -1.13
N SER A 113 -6.92 -7.76 -2.02
CA SER A 113 -6.12 -8.81 -2.67
C SER A 113 -5.02 -8.21 -3.54
N GLY A 114 -5.33 -7.16 -4.32
CA GLY A 114 -4.31 -6.53 -5.14
C GLY A 114 -3.28 -5.74 -4.31
N MET A 115 -3.70 -5.11 -3.21
CA MET A 115 -2.76 -4.53 -2.25
C MET A 115 -1.84 -5.60 -1.63
N ALA A 116 -2.40 -6.74 -1.21
CA ALA A 116 -1.63 -7.84 -0.67
C ALA A 116 -0.67 -8.43 -1.72
N ALA A 117 -1.14 -8.59 -2.97
CA ALA A 117 -0.33 -9.08 -4.08
C ALA A 117 0.84 -8.17 -4.42
N LEU A 118 0.61 -6.85 -4.50
CA LEU A 118 1.67 -5.86 -4.70
C LEU A 118 2.74 -5.99 -3.62
N ASN A 119 2.31 -6.01 -2.36
CA ASN A 119 3.19 -6.07 -1.21
C ASN A 119 4.01 -7.37 -1.15
N LEU A 120 3.37 -8.53 -1.35
CA LEU A 120 4.04 -9.83 -1.32
C LEU A 120 5.01 -10.02 -2.47
N LEU A 121 4.64 -9.65 -3.70
CA LEU A 121 5.52 -9.78 -4.87
C LEU A 121 6.74 -8.87 -4.79
N THR A 122 6.59 -7.69 -4.19
CA THR A 122 7.67 -6.70 -4.18
C THR A 122 8.54 -6.75 -2.93
N ARG A 123 7.99 -7.08 -1.76
CA ARG A 123 8.72 -6.99 -0.46
C ARG A 123 8.47 -8.15 0.50
N GLY A 124 7.61 -9.10 0.15
CA GLY A 124 7.33 -10.28 0.97
C GLY A 124 8.10 -11.52 0.53
N ASN A 125 7.81 -12.63 1.21
CA ASN A 125 8.18 -13.97 0.78
C ASN A 125 6.90 -14.72 0.36
N PRO A 126 6.54 -14.69 -0.95
CA PRO A 126 5.39 -15.41 -1.47
C PRO A 126 5.53 -16.94 -1.42
N PHE A 127 6.71 -17.53 -1.15
CA PHE A 127 6.81 -18.98 -0.98
C PHE A 127 6.21 -19.44 0.35
N VAL A 128 6.44 -18.68 1.43
CA VAL A 128 5.93 -18.99 2.78
C VAL A 128 4.72 -18.15 3.19
N ASP A 129 4.16 -17.34 2.27
CA ASP A 129 3.02 -16.45 2.50
C ASP A 129 3.21 -15.50 3.70
N LYS A 130 4.34 -14.78 3.70
CA LYS A 130 4.64 -13.81 4.77
C LYS A 130 5.19 -12.50 4.24
N ILE A 131 4.80 -11.42 4.89
CA ILE A 131 5.36 -10.09 4.70
C ILE A 131 5.44 -9.32 6.03
N SER A 132 6.50 -8.51 6.17
CA SER A 132 6.65 -7.56 7.27
C SER A 132 6.01 -6.23 6.88
N ILE A 133 5.11 -5.70 7.72
CA ILE A 133 4.57 -4.35 7.58
C ILE A 133 5.58 -3.26 7.99
N GLY A 134 6.77 -3.65 8.44
CA GLY A 134 7.90 -2.78 8.74
C GLY A 134 9.12 -3.16 7.91
N GLY A 135 10.27 -3.25 8.58
CA GLY A 135 11.55 -3.64 7.98
C GLY A 135 11.85 -5.14 8.08
N VAL A 136 13.15 -5.48 8.05
CA VAL A 136 13.67 -6.84 8.19
C VAL A 136 13.14 -7.54 9.45
N SER A 137 12.78 -8.81 9.31
CA SER A 137 12.41 -9.66 10.42
C SER A 137 12.98 -11.06 10.24
N PRO A 138 13.63 -11.66 11.26
CA PRO A 138 14.12 -13.04 11.19
C PRO A 138 12.99 -14.07 11.12
N LEU A 139 11.74 -13.66 11.36
CA LEU A 139 10.56 -14.51 11.22
C LEU A 139 10.14 -14.73 9.77
N ILE A 140 10.73 -13.98 8.83
CA ILE A 140 10.53 -14.15 7.40
C ILE A 140 11.86 -14.57 6.81
N PRO A 141 12.01 -15.85 6.40
CA PRO A 141 13.24 -16.27 5.75
C PRO A 141 13.36 -15.59 4.38
N PRO A 142 14.59 -15.46 3.83
CA PRO A 142 14.75 -15.00 2.45
C PRO A 142 14.01 -15.94 1.49
N LEU A 143 13.71 -15.45 0.29
CA LEU A 143 13.16 -16.30 -0.76
C LEU A 143 14.09 -17.51 -1.01
N PRO A 144 13.55 -18.70 -1.35
CA PRO A 144 14.37 -19.80 -1.86
C PRO A 144 15.29 -19.32 -2.99
N GLY A 145 16.55 -19.74 -2.96
CA GLY A 145 17.63 -19.28 -3.83
C GLY A 145 18.19 -17.90 -3.50
N GLN A 146 17.73 -17.25 -2.41
CA GLN A 146 18.02 -15.85 -2.08
C GLN A 146 17.76 -14.91 -3.26
N ILE A 147 16.67 -15.20 -3.96
CA ILE A 147 16.29 -14.63 -5.25
C ILE A 147 16.13 -13.10 -5.24
N ASP A 148 15.92 -12.51 -4.06
CA ASP A 148 15.79 -11.06 -3.81
C ASP A 148 16.74 -10.59 -2.69
N GLY A 149 17.91 -11.22 -2.60
CA GLY A 149 18.93 -10.93 -1.59
C GLY A 149 18.83 -11.81 -0.33
N PRO A 150 19.70 -11.55 0.66
CA PRO A 150 19.90 -12.42 1.82
C PRO A 150 18.79 -12.32 2.88
N GLU A 151 17.94 -11.28 2.82
CA GLU A 151 16.89 -11.02 3.81
C GLU A 151 15.67 -10.38 3.14
N THR A 152 14.46 -10.68 3.63
CA THR A 152 13.28 -9.91 3.20
C THR A 152 13.27 -8.56 3.90
N GLN A 153 13.27 -7.49 3.12
CA GLN A 153 13.43 -6.14 3.65
C GLN A 153 12.14 -5.51 4.19
N GLY A 154 10.98 -6.15 3.97
CA GLY A 154 9.67 -5.64 4.39
C GLY A 154 9.25 -4.38 3.62
N ILE A 155 8.06 -3.87 3.91
CA ILE A 155 7.49 -2.75 3.14
C ILE A 155 8.21 -1.42 3.38
N THR A 156 8.96 -1.26 4.47
CA THR A 156 9.71 -0.02 4.79
C THR A 156 10.93 0.19 3.89
N LYS A 157 11.39 -0.84 3.18
CA LYS A 157 12.50 -0.68 2.25
C LYS A 157 12.07 0.13 1.03
N HIS A 158 12.69 1.29 0.90
CA HIS A 158 12.51 2.27 -0.15
C HIS A 158 12.61 1.68 -1.56
N GLY A 159 11.83 2.21 -2.51
CA GLY A 159 12.00 1.98 -3.96
C GLY A 159 11.01 0.99 -4.59
N ARG A 160 10.20 0.25 -3.82
CA ARG A 160 9.13 -0.62 -4.38
C ARG A 160 7.74 -0.25 -3.88
N VAL A 161 7.52 -0.37 -2.57
CA VAL A 161 6.25 -0.01 -1.90
C VAL A 161 6.36 1.35 -1.23
N GLU A 162 7.28 1.48 -0.27
CA GLU A 162 7.71 2.75 0.31
C GLU A 162 8.45 3.58 -0.75
N GLY A 163 8.29 4.90 -0.67
CA GLY A 163 8.84 5.84 -1.62
C GLY A 163 8.53 7.28 -1.22
N ASP A 164 8.93 8.18 -2.10
CA ASP A 164 9.04 9.60 -1.79
C ASP A 164 7.71 10.35 -1.76
N ALA A 165 7.77 11.62 -1.32
CA ALA A 165 6.65 12.54 -1.21
C ALA A 165 5.51 11.99 -0.34
N SER A 166 5.88 11.39 0.80
CA SER A 166 4.95 10.86 1.80
C SER A 166 4.38 11.99 2.66
N MET A 167 3.13 11.85 3.13
CA MET A 167 2.45 12.91 3.91
C MET A 167 3.09 13.14 5.28
N THR A 168 3.47 12.07 5.98
CA THR A 168 3.92 12.16 7.39
C THR A 168 5.19 11.35 7.67
N ARG A 169 5.90 10.91 6.63
CA ARG A 169 7.18 10.17 6.71
C ARG A 169 8.15 10.90 5.77
N SER A 170 9.40 11.03 6.18
CA SER A 170 10.42 11.68 5.35
C SER A 170 10.91 10.75 4.26
N ASP A 171 11.43 11.28 3.17
CA ASP A 171 12.12 10.47 2.19
C ASP A 171 13.42 9.91 2.76
N VAL A 172 13.82 8.72 2.29
CA VAL A 172 14.87 7.93 2.93
C VAL A 172 16.25 8.60 2.89
N HIS A 173 16.51 9.44 1.88
CA HIS A 173 17.80 10.11 1.73
C HIS A 173 17.92 11.41 2.54
N ILE A 174 16.81 11.90 3.07
CA ILE A 174 16.75 13.15 3.84
C ILE A 174 16.19 12.96 5.26
N GLY A 175 15.76 11.75 5.63
CA GLY A 175 15.26 11.48 6.96
C GLY A 175 14.77 10.05 7.20
N ASP A 176 13.81 9.95 8.12
CA ASP A 176 13.21 8.69 8.56
C ASP A 176 11.93 8.39 7.76
N ASN A 177 12.02 7.38 6.89
CA ASN A 177 10.93 6.93 6.00
C ASN A 177 9.90 6.02 6.67
N ARG A 178 10.02 5.81 7.98
CA ARG A 178 9.22 4.84 8.72
C ARG A 178 8.33 5.54 9.74
N ASN A 179 8.94 6.37 10.58
CA ASN A 179 8.28 6.93 11.75
C ASN A 179 7.49 8.20 11.41
N PHE A 180 6.47 8.48 12.22
CA PHE A 180 5.70 9.71 12.07
C PHE A 180 6.60 10.93 12.27
N ASN A 181 6.56 11.86 11.32
CA ASN A 181 7.32 13.09 11.33
C ASN A 181 6.41 14.26 11.71
N GLN A 182 6.64 14.85 12.88
CA GLN A 182 5.89 15.99 13.39
C GLN A 182 6.05 17.24 12.50
N THR A 183 7.23 17.48 11.94
CA THR A 183 7.49 18.64 11.08
C THR A 183 6.66 18.58 9.80
N LEU A 184 6.60 17.42 9.13
CA LEU A 184 5.74 17.24 7.95
C LEU A 184 4.26 17.41 8.30
N TRP A 185 3.83 16.88 9.44
CA TRP A 185 2.47 17.08 9.92
C TRP A 185 2.15 18.55 10.22
N ASP A 186 3.07 19.30 10.80
CA ASP A 186 2.87 20.73 11.05
C ASP A 186 2.73 21.50 9.73
N MET A 187 3.50 21.14 8.68
CA MET A 187 3.30 21.66 7.33
C MET A 187 1.92 21.28 6.75
N ASP A 188 1.46 20.05 6.97
CA ASP A 188 0.11 19.65 6.55
C ASP A 188 -0.98 20.50 7.25
N LEU A 189 -0.79 20.80 8.53
CA LEU A 189 -1.70 21.65 9.29
C LEU A 189 -1.72 23.10 8.79
N GLU A 190 -0.62 23.61 8.23
CA GLU A 190 -0.61 24.92 7.59
C GLU A 190 -1.46 24.95 6.32
N GLN A 191 -1.43 23.90 5.50
CA GLN A 191 -2.32 23.82 4.32
C GLN A 191 -3.77 23.63 4.74
N LEU A 192 -4.01 22.79 5.75
CA LEU A 192 -5.34 22.61 6.32
C LEU A 192 -5.92 23.94 6.82
N ALA A 193 -5.13 24.76 7.53
CA ALA A 193 -5.58 26.06 8.02
C ALA A 193 -5.95 27.05 6.89
N LYS A 194 -5.35 26.90 5.70
CA LYS A 194 -5.59 27.77 4.54
C LYS A 194 -6.78 27.30 3.69
N PHE A 195 -6.92 25.99 3.51
CA PHE A 195 -7.81 25.41 2.49
C PHE A 195 -8.87 24.47 3.05
N GLY A 196 -8.77 24.07 4.31
CA GLY A 196 -9.68 23.13 4.96
C GLY A 196 -11.06 23.73 5.19
N ASP A 197 -12.06 22.85 5.25
CA ASP A 197 -13.41 23.25 5.61
C ASP A 197 -13.57 23.30 7.14
N ASP A 198 -14.55 24.06 7.60
CA ASP A 198 -15.01 24.02 8.98
C ASP A 198 -15.64 22.66 9.29
N GLY A 199 -15.41 22.18 10.50
CA GLY A 199 -15.87 20.87 10.94
C GLY A 199 -16.38 20.84 12.37
N PRO A 200 -16.79 19.65 12.84
CA PRO A 200 -17.23 19.46 14.22
C PRO A 200 -16.17 19.83 15.26
N ASP A 201 -14.89 19.78 14.88
CA ASP A 201 -13.75 20.06 15.75
C ASP A 201 -13.31 21.55 15.68
N GLY A 202 -14.02 22.40 14.92
CA GLY A 202 -13.74 23.83 14.76
C GLY A 202 -13.46 24.26 13.31
N PRO A 203 -13.08 25.54 13.10
CA PRO A 203 -12.82 26.06 11.77
C PRO A 203 -11.57 25.45 11.13
N ALA A 204 -11.59 25.26 9.82
CA ALA A 204 -10.48 24.67 9.04
C ALA A 204 -9.93 23.37 9.67
N THR A 205 -10.82 22.42 10.00
CA THR A 205 -10.45 21.13 10.61
C THR A 205 -10.69 19.93 9.72
N VAL A 206 -11.28 20.13 8.54
CA VAL A 206 -11.67 19.08 7.61
C VAL A 206 -10.81 19.13 6.34
N PHE A 207 -10.17 18.01 6.02
CA PHE A 207 -9.37 17.82 4.82
C PHE A 207 -10.30 17.60 3.62
N ASN A 208 -10.52 18.67 2.86
CA ASN A 208 -11.22 18.63 1.57
C ASN A 208 -10.25 18.33 0.42
N LEU A 209 -10.77 18.21 -0.81
CA LEU A 209 -9.93 17.91 -1.97
C LEU A 209 -8.84 18.96 -2.20
N GLN A 210 -9.16 20.26 -2.05
CA GLN A 210 -8.17 21.31 -2.23
C GLN A 210 -7.03 21.16 -1.24
N THR A 211 -7.33 20.88 0.02
CA THR A 211 -6.32 20.59 1.04
C THR A 211 -5.44 19.44 0.55
N LEU A 212 -6.00 18.29 0.15
CA LEU A 212 -5.22 17.14 -0.31
C LEU A 212 -4.34 17.43 -1.54
N ILE A 213 -4.82 18.26 -2.48
CA ILE A 213 -4.03 18.74 -3.62
C ILE A 213 -2.81 19.51 -3.13
N GLU A 214 -3.01 20.44 -2.19
CA GLU A 214 -1.93 21.29 -1.68
C GLU A 214 -0.93 20.53 -0.80
N LEU A 215 -1.39 19.53 -0.06
CA LEU A 215 -0.51 18.58 0.64
C LEU A 215 0.35 17.78 -0.34
N LYS A 216 -0.24 17.28 -1.44
CA LYS A 216 0.54 16.52 -2.42
C LYS A 216 1.52 17.43 -3.15
N ARG A 217 1.09 18.63 -3.55
CA ARG A 217 1.95 19.63 -4.21
C ARG A 217 3.14 20.00 -3.34
N GLN A 218 2.91 20.35 -2.06
CA GLN A 218 3.99 20.78 -1.19
C GLN A 218 5.03 19.66 -1.00
N ASN A 219 4.60 18.40 -0.83
CA ASN A 219 5.51 17.29 -0.61
C ASN A 219 6.33 16.99 -1.88
N LEU A 220 5.68 16.99 -3.05
CA LEU A 220 6.39 16.81 -4.31
C LEU A 220 7.43 17.92 -4.54
N GLU A 221 7.07 19.18 -4.31
CA GLU A 221 7.96 20.32 -4.50
C GLU A 221 9.09 20.37 -3.46
N SER A 222 8.79 20.11 -2.18
CA SER A 222 9.82 20.11 -1.13
C SER A 222 10.81 18.99 -1.35
N ASP A 223 10.31 17.79 -1.59
CA ASP A 223 11.15 16.60 -1.57
C ASP A 223 11.97 16.50 -2.86
N GLN A 224 11.43 16.94 -4.00
CA GLN A 224 12.23 17.08 -5.22
C GLN A 224 13.41 18.03 -5.04
N VAL A 225 13.28 19.08 -4.22
CA VAL A 225 14.38 20.02 -3.98
C VAL A 225 15.39 19.47 -2.97
N LEU A 226 14.90 18.75 -1.95
CA LEU A 226 15.72 18.33 -0.81
C LEU A 226 16.37 16.96 -1.01
N ASP A 227 15.68 16.03 -1.67
CA ASP A 227 16.15 14.67 -1.91
C ASP A 227 16.90 14.57 -3.25
N PRO A 228 18.24 14.40 -3.27
CA PRO A 228 19.00 14.25 -4.51
C PRO A 228 18.64 12.99 -5.30
N GLU A 229 18.03 11.99 -4.68
CA GLU A 229 17.59 10.73 -5.28
C GLU A 229 16.05 10.63 -5.37
N PHE A 230 15.34 11.75 -5.24
CA PHE A 230 13.88 11.83 -5.32
C PHE A 230 13.33 11.05 -6.52
N ALA A 231 12.36 10.17 -6.29
CA ALA A 231 11.71 9.39 -7.33
C ALA A 231 10.20 9.21 -7.08
N ILE A 232 9.40 9.57 -8.08
CA ILE A 232 7.94 9.44 -8.07
C ILE A 232 7.45 8.62 -9.27
N PRO A 233 7.75 7.31 -9.34
CA PRO A 233 7.28 6.46 -10.44
C PRO A 233 5.75 6.40 -10.49
N ILE A 234 5.17 5.93 -11.60
CA ILE A 234 3.70 5.91 -11.80
C ILE A 234 2.94 5.17 -10.70
N ARG A 235 3.55 4.13 -10.09
CA ARG A 235 3.01 3.40 -8.94
C ARG A 235 2.93 4.23 -7.65
N ARG A 236 3.74 5.27 -7.52
CA ARG A 236 3.82 6.19 -6.37
C ARG A 236 3.13 7.52 -6.62
N LEU A 237 3.18 8.07 -7.84
CA LEU A 237 2.54 9.34 -8.17
C LEU A 237 1.05 9.32 -7.85
N ASN A 238 0.41 8.18 -8.12
CA ASN A 238 -1.00 7.99 -7.87
C ASN A 238 -1.32 7.42 -6.48
N ALA A 239 -0.32 7.25 -5.61
CA ALA A 239 -0.55 6.84 -4.23
C ALA A 239 -0.94 8.09 -3.42
N VAL A 240 -2.21 8.14 -3.01
CA VAL A 240 -2.73 9.24 -2.18
C VAL A 240 -3.36 8.68 -0.90
N PHE A 241 -3.28 9.46 0.17
CA PHE A 241 -3.93 9.23 1.44
C PHE A 241 -5.40 9.63 1.41
N GLY A 242 -6.27 8.73 1.86
CA GLY A 242 -7.68 9.04 2.12
C GLY A 242 -8.61 8.77 0.94
N THR A 243 -9.71 8.06 1.21
CA THR A 243 -10.80 7.90 0.24
C THR A 243 -11.93 8.90 0.40
N THR A 244 -11.81 9.83 1.37
CA THR A 244 -12.83 10.84 1.63
C THR A 244 -12.24 12.24 1.64
N LYS A 245 -13.04 13.17 1.12
CA LYS A 245 -12.79 14.62 1.10
C LYS A 245 -13.32 15.31 2.36
N GLN A 246 -13.53 14.56 3.46
CA GLN A 246 -14.15 15.07 4.68
C GLN A 246 -13.55 14.47 5.96
N ALA A 247 -12.30 14.00 5.91
CA ALA A 247 -11.61 13.54 7.10
C ALA A 247 -11.28 14.72 8.03
N THR A 248 -11.56 14.61 9.33
CA THR A 248 -11.14 15.65 10.28
C THR A 248 -9.69 15.45 10.70
N LYS A 249 -9.04 16.54 11.13
CA LYS A 249 -7.72 16.52 11.79
C LYS A 249 -7.64 15.46 12.87
N ARG A 250 -8.67 15.36 13.74
CA ARG A 250 -8.75 14.36 14.81
C ARG A 250 -8.70 12.94 14.27
N ILE A 251 -9.42 12.64 13.20
CA ILE A 251 -9.42 11.31 12.58
C ILE A 251 -8.03 10.99 12.03
N ILE A 252 -7.43 11.89 11.25
CA ILE A 252 -6.12 11.67 10.64
C ILE A 252 -5.04 11.51 11.72
N SER A 253 -5.01 12.36 12.75
CA SER A 253 -4.07 12.22 13.86
C SER A 253 -4.18 10.86 14.56
N SER A 254 -5.39 10.31 14.72
CA SER A 254 -5.57 8.99 15.33
C SER A 254 -4.83 7.90 14.55
N PHE A 255 -4.91 7.90 13.21
CA PHE A 255 -4.27 6.86 12.41
C PHE A 255 -2.76 7.08 12.24
N PHE A 256 -2.32 8.30 11.97
CA PHE A 256 -0.91 8.55 11.63
C PHE A 256 0.01 8.73 12.83
N MET A 257 -0.49 9.36 13.89
CA MET A 257 0.28 9.63 15.11
C MET A 257 0.08 8.49 16.10
N ASN A 258 -1.19 8.25 16.46
CA ASN A 258 -1.50 7.31 17.55
C ASN A 258 -1.54 5.87 17.07
N GLN A 259 -1.70 5.64 15.76
CA GLN A 259 -1.86 4.32 15.16
C GLN A 259 -3.01 3.54 15.83
N THR A 260 -4.11 4.27 16.09
CA THR A 260 -5.35 3.80 16.70
C THR A 260 -6.54 4.16 15.82
N PHE A 261 -7.66 3.44 15.97
CA PHE A 261 -8.93 3.94 15.45
C PHE A 261 -9.43 5.14 16.28
N PRO A 262 -10.10 6.13 15.67
CA PRO A 262 -10.75 7.20 16.40
C PRO A 262 -11.82 6.68 17.36
N GLU A 263 -12.14 7.48 18.38
CA GLU A 263 -13.27 7.17 19.26
C GLU A 263 -14.58 7.12 18.47
N ASN A 264 -15.43 6.14 18.78
CA ASN A 264 -16.71 5.92 18.09
C ASN A 264 -16.56 5.75 16.58
N TRP A 265 -15.48 5.11 16.16
CA TRP A 265 -15.26 4.76 14.76
C TRP A 265 -16.17 3.61 14.30
N PHE A 266 -16.65 3.74 13.07
CA PHE A 266 -17.44 2.72 12.39
C PHE A 266 -16.85 2.49 10.99
N ARG A 267 -16.69 1.22 10.62
CA ARG A 267 -16.28 0.89 9.24
C ARG A 267 -17.35 1.29 8.22
N ALA A 268 -16.98 1.35 6.95
CA ALA A 268 -17.88 1.75 5.87
C ALA A 268 -19.14 0.88 5.82
N ALA A 269 -20.26 1.48 5.38
CA ALA A 269 -21.55 0.79 5.27
C ALA A 269 -21.63 -0.21 4.10
N ALA A 270 -20.66 -0.16 3.19
CA ALA A 270 -20.53 -1.04 2.04
C ALA A 270 -19.05 -1.23 1.69
N PRO A 271 -18.69 -2.31 0.97
CA PRO A 271 -17.32 -2.56 0.54
C PRO A 271 -16.73 -1.40 -0.26
N VAL A 272 -15.50 -1.01 0.09
CA VAL A 272 -14.76 0.10 -0.52
C VAL A 272 -13.81 -0.44 -1.59
N LEU A 273 -14.12 -0.14 -2.85
CA LEU A 273 -13.34 -0.57 -4.03
C LEU A 273 -12.23 0.41 -4.44
N GLY A 274 -12.18 1.62 -3.87
CA GLY A 274 -11.22 2.67 -4.23
C GLY A 274 -11.81 4.08 -4.13
N SER A 275 -11.04 5.09 -4.52
CA SER A 275 -11.51 6.49 -4.61
C SER A 275 -11.07 7.15 -5.92
N SER A 276 -11.82 8.15 -6.38
CA SER A 276 -11.42 9.02 -7.50
C SER A 276 -10.36 10.04 -7.10
N ILE A 277 -10.15 10.25 -5.80
CA ILE A 277 -9.30 11.30 -5.23
C ILE A 277 -7.87 11.29 -5.79
N PRO A 278 -7.17 10.15 -5.90
CA PRO A 278 -5.84 10.13 -6.53
C PRO A 278 -5.82 10.69 -7.95
N GLY A 279 -6.80 10.31 -8.77
CA GLY A 279 -6.92 10.81 -10.15
C GLY A 279 -7.29 12.30 -10.20
N GLU A 280 -8.11 12.78 -9.27
CA GLU A 280 -8.44 14.20 -9.15
C GLU A 280 -7.22 15.05 -8.73
N ILE A 281 -6.37 14.55 -7.84
CA ILE A 281 -5.13 15.23 -7.45
C ILE A 281 -4.11 15.22 -8.59
N ALA A 282 -3.92 14.08 -9.26
CA ALA A 282 -3.03 13.99 -10.41
C ALA A 282 -3.49 14.95 -11.54
N ALA A 283 -4.80 15.04 -11.80
CA ALA A 283 -5.36 15.98 -12.77
C ALA A 283 -5.17 17.47 -12.36
N ALA A 284 -5.14 17.76 -11.06
CA ALA A 284 -4.87 19.10 -10.54
C ALA A 284 -3.39 19.49 -10.55
N LEU A 285 -2.48 18.51 -10.69
CA LEU A 285 -1.03 18.69 -10.67
C LEU A 285 -0.37 18.17 -11.97
N PRO A 286 -0.79 18.65 -13.16
CA PRO A 286 -0.37 18.09 -14.45
C PRO A 286 1.13 18.29 -14.76
N GLN A 287 1.82 19.17 -14.03
CA GLN A 287 3.27 19.34 -14.13
C GLN A 287 4.05 18.16 -13.53
N TRP A 288 3.43 17.40 -12.62
CA TRP A 288 4.03 16.24 -11.99
C TRP A 288 3.66 14.99 -12.79
N VAL A 289 4.63 14.51 -13.57
CA VAL A 289 4.60 13.24 -14.29
C VAL A 289 5.49 12.22 -13.58
N PRO A 290 5.39 10.92 -13.87
CA PRO A 290 6.37 9.95 -13.38
C PRO A 290 7.79 10.40 -13.71
N GLY A 291 8.71 10.34 -12.74
CA GLY A 291 10.07 10.84 -12.91
C GLY A 291 10.91 10.74 -11.64
N HIS A 292 12.16 11.18 -11.77
CA HIS A 292 13.15 11.16 -10.70
C HIS A 292 14.14 12.33 -10.86
N ASN A 293 14.89 12.62 -9.81
CA ASN A 293 16.03 13.53 -9.89
C ASN A 293 17.23 12.85 -10.55
N ASP A 294 17.83 13.52 -11.53
CA ASP A 294 19.10 13.10 -12.10
C ASP A 294 20.27 13.32 -11.13
N ALA A 295 21.50 12.96 -11.54
CA ALA A 295 22.70 13.11 -10.71
C ALA A 295 23.02 14.56 -10.29
N ASN A 296 22.36 15.57 -10.89
CA ASN A 296 22.51 16.98 -10.53
C ASN A 296 21.33 17.51 -9.70
N GLY A 297 20.39 16.64 -9.30
CA GLY A 297 19.18 17.03 -8.58
C GLY A 297 18.11 17.68 -9.48
N VAL A 298 18.20 17.52 -10.80
CA VAL A 298 17.21 18.05 -11.73
C VAL A 298 16.15 16.99 -12.01
N PHE A 299 14.89 17.33 -11.79
CA PHE A 299 13.78 16.42 -12.09
C PHE A 299 13.70 16.10 -13.60
N VAL A 300 13.73 14.82 -13.92
CA VAL A 300 13.59 14.28 -15.27
C VAL A 300 12.42 13.31 -15.31
N ALA A 301 11.61 13.40 -16.37
CA ALA A 301 10.48 12.51 -16.56
C ALA A 301 10.96 11.09 -16.93
N ASP A 302 10.33 10.08 -16.35
CA ASP A 302 10.55 8.69 -16.70
C ASP A 302 10.02 8.39 -18.11
N PRO A 303 10.67 7.48 -18.86
CA PRO A 303 10.11 6.97 -20.10
C PRO A 303 8.72 6.39 -19.87
N GLN A 304 7.80 6.69 -20.78
CA GLN A 304 6.48 6.06 -20.76
C GLN A 304 6.62 4.56 -21.03
N PRO A 305 5.77 3.71 -20.42
CA PRO A 305 5.73 2.29 -20.76
C PRO A 305 5.56 2.09 -22.28
N PRO A 306 6.18 1.04 -22.86
CA PRO A 306 6.04 0.76 -24.27
C PRO A 306 4.59 0.33 -24.60
N ALA A 307 4.16 0.51 -25.85
CA ALA A 307 2.93 -0.11 -26.32
C ALA A 307 3.04 -1.66 -26.22
N PRO A 308 1.97 -2.38 -25.83
CA PRO A 308 0.60 -1.92 -25.57
C PRO A 308 0.34 -1.47 -24.11
N PHE A 309 1.35 -1.26 -23.27
CA PHE A 309 1.17 -0.98 -21.83
C PHE A 309 0.86 0.49 -21.51
N ASN A 310 0.95 1.39 -22.48
CA ASN A 310 0.60 2.80 -22.35
C ASN A 310 -0.88 3.12 -22.65
N ILE A 311 -1.74 2.11 -22.76
CA ILE A 311 -3.16 2.28 -23.12
C ILE A 311 -4.03 2.84 -22.00
N SER A 312 -3.62 2.70 -20.75
CA SER A 312 -4.33 3.19 -19.57
C SER A 312 -3.38 3.36 -18.39
N SER A 313 -3.71 4.23 -17.42
CA SER A 313 -2.91 4.39 -16.20
C SER A 313 -2.80 3.10 -15.40
N GLY A 314 -3.85 2.27 -15.40
CA GLY A 314 -3.85 0.96 -14.74
C GLY A 314 -2.86 -0.01 -15.40
N CYS A 315 -2.84 -0.06 -16.73
CA CYS A 315 -1.96 -0.95 -17.46
C CYS A 315 -0.50 -0.50 -17.39
N ALA A 316 -0.27 0.82 -17.44
CA ALA A 316 1.04 1.43 -17.25
C ALA A 316 1.60 1.16 -15.84
N ASN A 317 0.76 1.22 -14.81
CA ASN A 317 1.12 0.92 -13.42
C ASN A 317 1.45 -0.56 -13.20
N TYR A 318 0.68 -1.47 -13.82
CA TYR A 318 0.98 -2.89 -13.82
C TYR A 318 2.32 -3.19 -14.49
N TRP A 319 2.58 -2.58 -15.65
CA TRP A 319 3.88 -2.73 -16.32
C TRP A 319 5.03 -2.22 -15.45
N ASP A 320 4.91 -1.01 -14.89
CA ASP A 320 5.93 -0.46 -13.98
C ASP A 320 6.16 -1.35 -12.75
N THR A 321 5.08 -1.90 -12.18
CA THR A 321 5.17 -2.82 -11.05
C THR A 321 5.98 -4.06 -11.44
N LEU A 322 5.64 -4.74 -12.52
CA LEU A 322 6.28 -6.02 -12.88
C LEU A 322 7.69 -5.83 -13.45
N VAL A 323 7.95 -4.73 -14.16
CA VAL A 323 9.22 -4.50 -14.87
C VAL A 323 10.22 -3.69 -14.04
N ASN A 324 9.77 -2.83 -13.13
CA ASN A 324 10.69 -1.99 -12.34
C ASN A 324 10.69 -2.33 -10.85
N ALA A 325 9.66 -3.00 -10.32
CA ALA A 325 9.57 -3.30 -8.88
C ALA A 325 9.65 -4.79 -8.55
N VAL A 326 8.99 -5.69 -9.28
CA VAL A 326 8.97 -7.13 -8.94
C VAL A 326 10.23 -7.81 -9.50
N PRO A 327 11.04 -8.50 -8.68
CA PRO A 327 12.27 -9.16 -9.14
C PRO A 327 12.02 -10.13 -10.31
N GLY A 328 12.77 -9.98 -11.39
CA GLY A 328 12.60 -10.80 -12.61
C GLY A 328 12.91 -12.27 -12.41
N THR A 329 13.74 -12.59 -11.43
CA THR A 329 14.05 -13.94 -10.99
C THR A 329 12.84 -14.71 -10.44
N LEU A 330 11.75 -14.01 -10.06
CA LEU A 330 10.46 -14.65 -9.75
C LEU A 330 9.77 -15.25 -10.97
N ALA A 331 10.20 -14.97 -12.20
CA ALA A 331 9.66 -15.62 -13.40
C ALA A 331 10.05 -17.11 -13.49
N ASP A 332 11.19 -17.49 -12.90
CA ASP A 332 11.82 -18.81 -13.08
C ASP A 332 11.57 -19.79 -11.92
N VAL A 333 10.79 -19.38 -10.91
CA VAL A 333 10.49 -20.24 -9.76
C VAL A 333 9.59 -21.42 -10.17
N THR A 334 9.52 -22.45 -9.32
CA THR A 334 8.75 -23.68 -9.60
C THR A 334 7.86 -24.08 -8.40
N GLY A 335 7.05 -25.13 -8.55
CA GLY A 335 6.28 -25.70 -7.45
C GLY A 335 5.20 -24.77 -6.88
N ILE A 336 5.03 -24.79 -5.57
CA ILE A 336 4.13 -23.88 -4.82
C ILE A 336 4.58 -22.43 -4.99
N PHE A 337 5.89 -22.17 -5.07
CA PHE A 337 6.41 -20.82 -5.26
C PHE A 337 5.87 -20.22 -6.58
N LYS A 338 5.98 -20.94 -7.69
CA LYS A 338 5.43 -20.50 -8.99
C LYS A 338 3.93 -20.28 -8.95
N GLN A 339 3.22 -21.22 -8.33
CA GLN A 339 1.77 -21.14 -8.19
C GLN A 339 1.32 -19.88 -7.44
N ASN A 340 2.06 -19.51 -6.40
CA ASN A 340 1.85 -18.32 -5.59
C ASN A 340 2.17 -17.04 -6.38
N VAL A 341 3.31 -16.99 -7.06
CA VAL A 341 3.68 -15.86 -7.93
C VAL A 341 2.65 -15.65 -9.05
N ASP A 342 2.21 -16.71 -9.70
CA ASP A 342 1.20 -16.66 -10.77
C ASP A 342 -0.15 -16.16 -10.26
N MET A 343 -0.55 -16.59 -9.06
CA MET A 343 -1.78 -16.11 -8.42
C MET A 343 -1.71 -14.61 -8.15
N LEU A 344 -0.64 -14.14 -7.50
CA LEU A 344 -0.49 -12.73 -7.16
C LEU A 344 -0.38 -11.86 -8.42
N ASN A 345 0.38 -12.30 -9.44
CA ASN A 345 0.47 -11.59 -10.71
C ASN A 345 -0.89 -11.57 -11.43
N GLY A 346 -1.62 -12.68 -11.43
CA GLY A 346 -2.97 -12.76 -11.99
C GLY A 346 -3.95 -11.79 -11.31
N ILE A 347 -3.84 -11.56 -10.01
CA ILE A 347 -4.63 -10.55 -9.29
C ILE A 347 -4.30 -9.14 -9.80
N LEU A 348 -3.01 -8.80 -9.91
CA LEU A 348 -2.58 -7.48 -10.42
C LEU A 348 -3.00 -7.27 -11.88
N PHE A 349 -2.84 -8.29 -12.72
CA PHE A 349 -3.22 -8.26 -14.13
C PHE A 349 -4.72 -8.02 -14.30
N ASN A 350 -5.57 -8.75 -13.59
CA ASN A 350 -7.03 -8.60 -13.73
C ASN A 350 -7.55 -7.23 -13.27
N ALA A 351 -6.79 -6.53 -12.44
CA ALA A 351 -7.11 -5.17 -12.00
C ALA A 351 -6.57 -4.08 -12.95
N SER A 352 -5.55 -4.40 -13.77
CA SER A 352 -4.82 -3.40 -14.54
C SER A 352 -5.52 -2.92 -15.82
N GLY A 353 -6.40 -3.74 -16.37
CA GLY A 353 -7.01 -3.50 -17.69
C GLY A 353 -6.04 -3.69 -18.86
N CYS A 354 -4.88 -4.31 -18.65
CA CYS A 354 -4.03 -4.77 -19.75
C CYS A 354 -4.68 -5.91 -20.54
N SER A 355 -4.30 -6.06 -21.81
CA SER A 355 -4.78 -7.16 -22.66
C SER A 355 -4.07 -8.49 -22.39
N GLU A 356 -2.85 -8.45 -21.86
CA GLU A 356 -2.03 -9.64 -21.61
C GLU A 356 -1.21 -9.51 -20.32
N PRO A 357 -1.00 -10.61 -19.57
CA PRO A 357 -0.11 -10.62 -18.43
C PRO A 357 1.35 -10.64 -18.88
N ILE A 358 2.25 -10.13 -18.04
CA ILE A 358 3.69 -10.17 -18.27
C ILE A 358 4.37 -10.84 -17.10
N ALA A 359 5.53 -11.45 -17.36
CA ALA A 359 6.37 -11.99 -16.30
C ALA A 359 7.05 -10.85 -15.53
N PRO A 360 7.37 -11.05 -14.24
CA PRO A 360 8.31 -10.20 -13.53
C PRO A 360 9.60 -10.00 -14.33
N ALA A 361 10.14 -8.78 -14.34
CA ALA A 361 11.38 -8.45 -15.03
C ALA A 361 12.25 -7.43 -14.28
N GLY A 362 11.85 -7.04 -13.07
CA GLY A 362 12.53 -6.00 -12.31
C GLY A 362 13.84 -6.42 -11.64
N PRO A 363 14.54 -5.46 -11.02
CA PRO A 363 15.82 -5.70 -10.40
C PRO A 363 15.70 -6.51 -9.11
N THR A 364 16.71 -7.32 -8.83
CA THR A 364 16.81 -8.16 -7.61
C THR A 364 17.34 -7.41 -6.39
N ASN A 365 17.89 -6.20 -6.57
CA ASN A 365 18.43 -5.38 -5.48
C ASN A 365 18.12 -3.90 -5.74
N ILE A 366 17.04 -3.41 -5.12
CA ILE A 366 16.63 -1.99 -5.06
C ILE A 366 16.10 -1.66 -3.67
#